data_AF-A0A0F9VWS8-F1
#
_entry.id   AF-A0A0F9VWS8-F1
#
_cell.length_a   1.000
_cell.length_b   1.000
_cell.length_c   1.000
_cell.angle_alpha   90.00
_cell.angle_beta   90.00
_cell.angle_gamma   90.00
#
_symmetry.space_group_name_H-M   'P 1'
#
loop_
_entity.id
_entity.type
_entity.pdbx_description
1 polymer ?
#
loop_
_entity_poly.entity_id
_entity_poly.type
_entity_poly.pdbx_seq_one_letter_code
_entity_poly.pdbx_strand_id
1 'polypeptide(L)'
;MELREAEEFLLSHGWTVKPPPQYISQIRRIQDETCYKYGFTRLELLSRRRYTTLVRCRHEAIRRCFLETCASFPELGRAFNRDHTSIMYAVGNLMRKPLTEPPDKEREDR
;
A
#
# COMPACT_ATOMS: atom_id res chain seq x y z
N MET A 1 -29.35 -8.11 -8.94
CA MET A 1 -28.30 -8.58 -9.85
C MET A 1 -27.13 -8.97 -8.99
N GLU A 2 -27.11 -10.24 -8.59
CA GLU A 2 -26.05 -10.80 -7.76
C GLU A 2 -24.73 -10.75 -8.54
N LEU A 3 -23.60 -10.48 -7.87
CA LEU A 3 -22.28 -10.42 -8.51
C LEU A 3 -21.99 -11.67 -9.38
N ARG A 4 -22.57 -12.81 -9.00
CA ARG A 4 -22.51 -14.08 -9.73
C ARG A 4 -23.20 -14.04 -11.09
N GLU A 5 -24.36 -13.41 -11.19
CA GLU A 5 -25.14 -13.31 -12.44
C GLU A 5 -24.40 -12.42 -13.47
N ALA A 6 -23.76 -11.35 -13.01
CA ALA A 6 -22.96 -10.48 -13.86
C ALA A 6 -21.67 -11.18 -14.36
N GLU A 7 -21.05 -11.99 -13.50
CA GLU A 7 -19.85 -12.74 -13.84
C GLU A 7 -20.14 -13.86 -14.85
N GLU A 8 -21.23 -14.61 -14.67
CA GLU A 8 -21.72 -15.60 -15.64
C GLU A 8 -22.08 -14.97 -16.99
N PHE A 9 -22.73 -13.80 -16.98
CA PHE A 9 -23.06 -13.05 -18.19
C PHE A 9 -21.80 -12.64 -18.97
N LEU A 10 -20.78 -12.11 -18.30
CA LEU A 10 -19.54 -11.70 -18.95
C LEU A 10 -18.77 -12.90 -19.53
N LEU A 11 -18.70 -14.02 -18.80
CA LEU A 11 -18.04 -15.24 -19.26
C LEU A 11 -18.74 -15.85 -20.48
N SER A 12 -20.08 -15.85 -20.51
CA SER A 12 -20.86 -16.37 -21.65
C SER A 12 -20.70 -15.55 -22.93
N HIS A 13 -20.36 -14.26 -22.83
CA HIS A 13 -20.11 -13.38 -23.98
C HIS A 13 -18.63 -13.32 -24.39
N GLY A 14 -17.79 -14.22 -23.86
CA GLY A 14 -16.37 -14.30 -24.19
C GLY A 14 -15.52 -13.19 -23.58
N TRP A 15 -16.04 -12.46 -22.58
CA TRP A 15 -15.25 -11.46 -21.86
C TRP A 15 -14.45 -12.14 -20.75
N THR A 16 -13.12 -11.99 -20.81
CA THR A 16 -12.25 -12.41 -19.72
C THR A 16 -12.36 -11.42 -18.56
N VAL A 17 -13.10 -11.81 -17.52
CA VAL A 17 -12.95 -11.22 -16.19
C VAL A 17 -11.60 -11.65 -15.64
N LYS A 18 -10.58 -10.81 -15.81
CA LYS A 18 -9.30 -11.03 -15.14
C LYS A 18 -9.54 -10.83 -13.65
N PRO A 19 -9.38 -11.87 -12.80
CA PRO A 19 -9.59 -11.70 -11.37
C PRO A 19 -8.67 -10.57 -10.88
N PRO A 20 -9.14 -9.73 -9.94
CA PRO A 20 -8.29 -8.69 -9.38
C PRO A 20 -6.99 -9.36 -8.92
N PRO A 21 -5.83 -8.83 -9.30
CA PRO A 21 -4.57 -9.44 -8.95
C PRO A 21 -4.53 -9.72 -7.45
N GLN A 22 -4.18 -10.95 -7.06
CA GLN A 22 -4.25 -11.41 -5.66
C GLN A 22 -3.46 -10.50 -4.70
N TYR A 23 -2.50 -9.73 -5.22
CA TYR A 23 -1.73 -8.78 -4.42
C TYR A 23 -2.55 -7.57 -3.90
N ILE A 24 -3.72 -7.22 -4.48
CA ILE A 24 -4.49 -6.04 -4.03
C ILE A 24 -4.98 -6.21 -2.58
N SER A 25 -5.49 -7.40 -2.25
CA SER A 25 -5.94 -7.72 -0.89
C SER A 25 -4.75 -7.77 0.09
N GLN A 26 -3.60 -8.27 -0.37
CA GLN A 26 -2.37 -8.32 0.42
C GLN A 26 -1.80 -6.93 0.70
N ILE A 27 -1.75 -6.03 -0.30
CA ILE A 27 -1.32 -4.64 -0.11
C ILE A 27 -2.20 -3.95 0.93
N ARG A 28 -3.52 -4.12 0.84
CA ARG A 28 -4.45 -3.51 1.79
C ARG A 28 -4.20 -4.01 3.21
N ARG A 29 -4.00 -5.32 3.38
CA ARG A 29 -3.65 -5.92 4.68
C ARG A 29 -2.36 -5.33 5.24
N ILE A 30 -1.31 -5.21 4.42
CA ILE A 30 -0.03 -4.61 4.85
C ILE A 30 -0.22 -3.15 5.27
N GLN A 31 -1.00 -2.37 4.51
CA GLN A 31 -1.32 -0.98 4.86
C GLN A 31 -2.00 -0.90 6.23
N ASP A 32 -3.02 -1.72 6.46
CA ASP A 32 -3.79 -1.73 7.70
C ASP A 32 -2.92 -2.18 8.90
N GLU A 33 -2.10 -3.23 8.75
CA GLU A 33 -1.15 -3.70 9.78
C GLU A 33 -0.11 -2.63 10.14
N THR A 34 0.49 -1.97 9.14
CA THR A 34 1.47 -0.91 9.39
C THR A 34 0.80 0.31 10.02
N CYS A 35 -0.37 0.72 9.53
CA CYS A 35 -1.16 1.79 10.15
C CYS A 35 -1.45 1.52 11.63
N TYR A 36 -1.86 0.31 11.96
CA TYR A 36 -2.10 -0.12 13.34
C TYR A 36 -0.85 0.01 14.23
N LYS A 37 0.32 -0.40 13.73
CA LYS A 37 1.60 -0.26 14.44
C LYS A 37 1.94 1.19 14.79
N TYR A 38 1.62 2.14 13.92
CA TYR A 38 1.95 3.56 14.10
C TYR A 38 0.79 4.40 14.69
N GLY A 39 -0.40 3.83 14.84
CA GLY A 39 -1.58 4.56 15.31
C GLY A 39 -2.19 5.52 14.29
N PHE A 40 -2.01 5.26 12.99
CA PHE A 40 -2.63 6.04 11.91
C PHE A 40 -3.77 5.28 11.25
N THR A 41 -4.64 6.00 10.58
CA THR A 41 -5.62 5.42 9.66
C THR A 41 -5.04 5.25 8.26
N ARG A 42 -5.63 4.33 7.47
CA ARG A 42 -5.25 4.18 6.06
C ARG A 42 -5.51 5.45 5.25
N LEU A 43 -6.52 6.24 5.60
CA LEU A 43 -6.77 7.54 4.96
C LEU A 43 -5.60 8.52 5.17
N GLU A 44 -5.05 8.56 6.39
CA GLU A 44 -3.86 9.37 6.69
C GLU A 44 -2.63 8.86 5.94
N LEU A 45 -2.46 7.54 5.86
CA LEU A 45 -1.39 6.91 5.09
C LEU A 45 -1.41 7.37 3.63
N LEU A 46 -2.59 7.42 3.00
CA LEU A 46 -2.77 7.82 1.60
C LEU A 46 -2.78 9.34 1.39
N SER A 47 -3.01 10.12 2.46
CA SER A 47 -3.04 11.58 2.43
C SER A 47 -1.71 12.19 1.98
N ARG A 48 -1.70 13.44 1.50
CA ARG A 48 -0.48 14.17 1.14
C ARG A 48 0.34 14.66 2.35
N ARG A 49 -0.12 14.45 3.59
CA ARG A 49 0.53 14.93 4.81
C ARG A 49 1.90 14.27 5.00
N ARG A 50 2.87 15.06 5.48
CA ARG A 50 4.29 14.70 5.55
C ARG A 50 4.88 14.74 6.96
N TYR A 51 4.06 14.55 8.00
CA TYR A 51 4.57 14.38 9.37
C TYR A 51 5.61 13.26 9.41
N THR A 52 6.72 13.48 10.09
CA THR A 52 7.87 12.56 10.09
C THR A 52 7.46 11.12 10.40
N THR A 53 6.65 10.92 11.44
CA THR A 53 6.13 9.61 11.86
C THR A 53 5.20 8.98 10.82
N LEU A 54 4.35 9.78 10.16
CA LEU A 54 3.48 9.31 9.08
C LEU A 54 4.28 8.95 7.82
N VAL A 55 5.33 9.70 7.50
CA VAL A 55 6.24 9.39 6.41
C VAL A 55 6.96 8.08 6.67
N ARG A 56 7.44 7.84 7.90
CA ARG A 56 8.02 6.56 8.31
C ARG A 56 7.02 5.41 8.18
N CYS A 57 5.80 5.58 8.69
CA CYS A 57 4.71 4.60 8.53
C CYS A 57 4.47 4.26 7.05
N ARG A 58 4.39 5.27 6.18
CA ARG A 58 4.17 5.08 4.73
C ARG A 58 5.33 4.37 4.06
N HIS A 59 6.56 4.76 4.40
CA HIS A 59 7.77 4.14 3.92
C HIS A 59 7.85 2.66 4.31
N GLU A 60 7.59 2.33 5.58
CA GLU A 60 7.57 0.94 6.04
C GLU A 60 6.51 0.12 5.28
N ALA A 61 5.29 0.66 5.12
CA ALA A 61 4.23 -0.01 4.36
C ALA A 61 4.63 -0.25 2.90
N ILE A 62 5.23 0.74 2.22
CA ILE A 62 5.70 0.62 0.84
C ILE A 62 6.77 -0.48 0.72
N ARG A 63 7.75 -0.48 1.63
CA ARG A 63 8.83 -1.48 1.64
C ARG A 63 8.29 -2.89 1.89
N ARG A 64 7.38 -3.05 2.86
CA ARG A 64 6.70 -4.32 3.11
C ARG A 64 5.94 -4.79 1.88
N CYS A 65 5.14 -3.93 1.25
CA CYS A 65 4.46 -4.29 0.01
C CYS A 65 5.43 -4.70 -1.09
N PHE A 66 6.56 -4.00 -1.26
CA PHE A 66 7.55 -4.37 -2.28
C PHE A 66 8.23 -5.73 -2.00
N LEU A 67 8.45 -6.08 -0.73
CA LEU A 67 9.08 -7.35 -0.33
C LEU A 67 8.11 -8.53 -0.29
N GLU A 68 6.89 -8.29 0.19
CA GLU A 68 5.88 -9.31 0.45
C GLU A 68 4.95 -9.52 -0.74
N THR A 69 4.89 -8.57 -1.67
CA THR A 69 4.05 -8.63 -2.88
C THR A 69 4.90 -8.50 -4.13
N CYS A 70 4.59 -9.24 -5.19
CA CYS A 70 5.23 -9.09 -6.50
C CYS A 70 4.69 -7.89 -7.29
N ALA A 71 4.16 -6.86 -6.61
CA ALA A 71 3.58 -5.69 -7.27
C ALA A 71 4.67 -4.77 -7.86
N SER A 72 4.41 -4.27 -9.05
CA SER A 72 5.29 -3.32 -9.74
C SER A 72 5.24 -1.91 -9.11
N PHE A 73 6.26 -1.08 -9.35
CA PHE A 73 6.29 0.29 -8.84
C PHE A 73 5.05 1.14 -9.24
N PRO A 74 4.51 1.05 -10.47
CA PRO A 74 3.26 1.74 -10.82
C PRO A 74 2.04 1.23 -10.03
N GLU A 75 1.96 -0.07 -9.75
CA GLU A 75 0.86 -0.65 -8.96
C GLU A 75 0.92 -0.19 -7.51
N LEU A 76 2.11 -0.20 -6.91
CA LEU A 76 2.33 0.38 -5.58
C LEU A 76 2.02 1.89 -5.58
N GLY A 77 2.41 2.62 -6.62
CA GLY A 77 2.08 4.04 -6.76
C GLY A 77 0.57 4.31 -6.70
N ARG A 78 -0.22 3.52 -7.45
CA ARG A 78 -1.69 3.58 -7.39
C ARG A 78 -2.21 3.23 -5.99
N ALA A 79 -1.69 2.18 -5.37
CA ALA A 79 -2.14 1.73 -4.05
C ALA A 79 -1.83 2.73 -2.92
N PHE A 80 -0.78 3.55 -3.07
CA PHE A 80 -0.37 4.56 -2.09
C PHE A 80 -0.73 6.00 -2.49
N ASN A 81 -1.41 6.20 -3.62
CA ASN A 81 -1.70 7.51 -4.22
C ASN A 81 -0.42 8.37 -4.38
N ARG A 82 0.60 7.79 -5.03
CA ARG A 82 1.92 8.38 -5.24
C ARG A 82 2.46 8.08 -6.64
N ASP A 83 3.33 8.98 -7.11
CA ASP A 83 4.09 8.73 -8.33
C ASP A 83 5.03 7.53 -8.15
N HIS A 84 5.13 6.70 -9.20
CA HIS A 84 5.98 5.51 -9.19
C HIS A 84 7.46 5.84 -8.92
N THR A 85 7.92 7.04 -9.30
CA THR A 85 9.26 7.55 -8.97
C THR A 85 9.43 7.81 -7.47
N SER A 86 8.38 8.27 -6.79
CA SER A 86 8.37 8.42 -5.33
C SER A 86 8.46 7.06 -4.63
N ILE A 87 7.81 6.03 -5.18
CA ILE A 87 7.92 4.65 -4.68
C ILE A 87 9.36 4.14 -4.85
N MET A 88 9.95 4.33 -6.04
CA MET A 88 11.34 3.92 -6.32
C MET A 88 12.32 4.59 -5.35
N TYR A 89 12.18 5.89 -5.12
CA TYR A 89 13.01 6.63 -4.16
C TYR A 89 12.83 6.10 -2.73
N ALA A 90 11.59 5.87 -2.29
CA ALA A 90 11.30 5.32 -0.97
C ALA A 90 11.96 3.94 -0.80
N VAL A 91 11.72 3.01 -1.73
CA VAL A 91 12.27 1.65 -1.67
C VAL A 91 13.81 1.69 -1.69
N GLY A 92 14.42 2.45 -2.60
CA GLY A 92 15.89 2.54 -2.71
C GLY A 92 16.56 3.06 -1.44
N ASN A 93 15.98 4.08 -0.81
CA ASN A 93 16.50 4.61 0.45
C ASN A 93 16.22 3.71 1.66
N LEU A 94 15.07 3.04 1.69
CA LEU A 94 14.67 2.19 2.81
C LEU A 94 15.41 0.85 2.83
N MET A 95 15.78 0.31 1.67
CA MET A 95 16.58 -0.93 1.62
C MET A 95 17.96 -0.76 2.25
N ARG A 96 18.46 0.47 2.32
CA ARG A 96 19.73 0.80 3.00
C ARG A 96 19.60 0.87 4.53
N LYS A 97 18.38 0.92 5.07
CA LYS A 97 18.11 1.07 6.51
C LYS A 97 17.45 -0.19 7.10
N PRO A 98 17.75 -0.57 8.35
CA PRO A 98 17.03 -1.66 9.02
C PRO A 98 15.56 -1.28 9.29
N LEU A 99 14.65 -2.25 9.28
CA LEU A 99 13.21 -2.06 9.55
C LEU A 99 12.90 -1.69 11.02
N THR A 100 13.92 -1.72 11.88
CA THR A 100 13.77 -1.78 13.34
C THR A 100 14.13 -0.47 14.05
N GLU A 101 14.30 0.65 13.34
CA GLU A 101 14.36 1.95 14.02
C GLU A 101 12.98 2.15 14.71
N PRO A 102 12.92 2.18 16.05
CA PRO A 102 11.66 2.39 16.73
C PRO A 102 11.07 3.74 16.26
N PRO A 103 9.75 3.86 16.12
CA PRO A 103 9.16 5.17 15.91
C PRO A 103 9.56 6.01 17.13
N ASP A 104 10.46 6.99 16.92
CA ASP A 104 10.72 8.05 17.89
C ASP A 104 9.34 8.54 18.35
N LYS A 105 9.05 8.36 19.64
CA LYS A 105 7.79 8.77 20.25
C LYS A 105 7.74 10.29 20.36
N GLU A 106 7.91 11.01 19.27
CA GLU A 106 7.60 12.43 19.20
C GLU A 106 6.14 12.56 18.77
N ARG A 107 5.26 12.45 19.77
CA ARG A 107 3.87 12.90 19.67
C ARG A 107 3.85 14.41 19.91
N GLU A 108 4.18 15.17 18.88
CA GLU A 108 3.88 16.60 18.69
C GLU A 108 4.09 16.80 17.18
N ASP A 109 3.07 17.00 16.34
CA ASP A 109 2.06 18.05 16.42
C ASP A 109 0.69 17.53 15.95
N ARG A 110 -0.35 17.96 16.66
CA ARG A 110 -1.76 17.75 16.33
C ARG A 110 -2.22 18.77 15.30
#